data_AF-A0A7C6M418-F1
#
_entry.id   AF-A0A7C6M418-F1
#
_cell.length_a   1.000
_cell.length_b   1.000
_cell.length_c   1.000
_cell.angle_alpha   90.00
_cell.angle_beta   90.00
_cell.angle_gamma   90.00
#
_symmetry.space_group_name_H-M   'P 1'
#
loop_
_entity.id
_entity.type
_entity.pdbx_description
1 polymer ?
#
loop_
_entity_poly.entity_id
_entity_poly.type
_entity_poly.pdbx_seq_one_letter_code
_entity_poly.pdbx_strand_id
1 'polypeptide(L)'
;MNEIKQPVTDVLQTKCRGCGGMTEFSPKDQTLKCVYCGSSTVLDLTPAKVKENDFGYWAARSDEDLASESIEATEVRCKQCGAVTTLPPERASSNCAFCGTPLILNEAVINRFWQPNYILPFKVDKRECGGIFQKWLGKKWFLPSQLKKGNVQTERFKGIYMPFWTYDADTSTNYRGERGINRTVTSRNAKGEEVKRTVTDWYNVSGRVNLHFDDIVVPASDSLPPKIMNRLTNWDQMNCVPYRQEFLAGFMTNIYNIDFRDGVHVAKEKMEQVIEDNIKSDIGGDKQRIRSKDVFYQNLMFKLLLLPIWVSAFRYNGKLYQFVVNGRTGQVTGEYPKDTMKIIMLVAAIITLIAALMLIFG
;
A
#
# COMPACT_ATOMS: atom_id res chain seq x y z
N MET A 1 8.74 46.40 -8.40
CA MET A 1 9.88 45.62 -7.90
C MET A 1 9.36 44.20 -7.74
N ASN A 2 9.43 43.42 -8.82
CA ASN A 2 8.86 42.08 -8.88
C ASN A 2 9.83 41.13 -8.17
N GLU A 3 9.40 40.55 -7.06
CA GLU A 3 10.11 39.44 -6.45
C GLU A 3 10.11 38.28 -7.45
N ILE A 4 11.27 38.06 -8.06
CA ILE A 4 11.56 36.87 -8.84
C ILE A 4 11.59 35.73 -7.82
N LYS A 5 10.46 35.00 -7.69
CA LYS A 5 10.42 33.73 -6.97
C LYS A 5 11.44 32.80 -7.63
N GLN A 6 12.54 32.56 -6.94
CA GLN A 6 13.56 31.62 -7.40
C GLN A 6 12.90 30.24 -7.57
N PRO A 7 13.20 29.52 -8.67
CA PRO A 7 12.73 28.15 -8.83
C PRO A 7 13.27 27.31 -7.67
N VAL A 8 12.38 26.56 -7.02
CA VAL A 8 12.73 25.70 -5.88
C VAL A 8 13.61 24.55 -6.38
N THR A 9 14.92 24.78 -6.41
CA THR A 9 15.94 23.82 -6.83
C THR A 9 16.50 22.98 -5.68
N ASP A 10 16.19 23.35 -4.42
CA ASP A 10 16.46 22.54 -3.24
C ASP A 10 15.31 21.54 -3.07
N VAL A 11 15.58 20.25 -3.20
CA VAL A 11 14.64 19.15 -2.96
C VAL A 11 14.00 19.27 -1.57
N LEU A 12 12.89 20.01 -1.43
CA LEU A 12 12.05 20.11 -0.22
C LEU A 12 12.86 20.14 1.11
N GLN A 13 13.98 20.87 1.13
CA GLN A 13 14.91 20.83 2.26
C GLN A 13 14.55 21.88 3.30
N THR A 14 14.35 21.44 4.53
CA THR A 14 14.19 22.34 5.68
C THR A 14 15.58 22.67 6.24
N LYS A 15 16.03 23.91 6.01
CA LYS A 15 17.33 24.40 6.50
C LYS A 15 17.28 24.57 8.01
N CYS A 16 18.35 24.13 8.68
CA CYS A 16 18.50 24.29 10.12
C CYS A 16 18.50 25.77 10.50
N ARG A 17 17.60 26.18 11.41
CA ARG A 17 17.54 27.58 11.89
C ARG A 17 18.80 28.04 12.63
N GLY A 18 19.52 27.12 13.27
CA GLY A 18 20.75 27.41 14.02
C GLY A 18 22.00 27.64 13.16
N CYS A 19 22.30 26.75 12.21
CA CYS A 19 23.54 26.79 11.42
C CYS A 19 23.35 26.82 9.89
N GLY A 20 22.11 26.80 9.39
CA GLY A 20 21.80 26.75 7.95
C GLY A 20 22.04 25.37 7.30
N GLY A 21 22.59 24.40 8.02
CA GLY A 21 22.85 23.05 7.53
C GLY A 21 21.58 22.24 7.27
N MET A 22 21.74 21.08 6.63
CA MET A 22 20.65 20.16 6.33
C MET A 22 20.05 19.55 7.61
N THR A 23 18.75 19.24 7.54
CA THR A 23 18.05 18.49 8.59
C THR A 23 17.45 17.19 8.06
N GLU A 24 17.18 16.26 8.98
CA GLU A 24 16.51 14.99 8.75
C GLU A 24 15.43 14.78 9.81
N PHE A 25 14.28 14.27 9.39
CA PHE A 25 13.24 13.85 10.31
C PHE A 25 13.66 12.55 10.98
N SER A 26 13.61 12.51 12.31
CA SER A 26 13.89 11.32 13.11
C SER A 26 12.58 10.59 13.43
N PRO A 27 12.33 9.39 12.88
CA PRO A 27 11.14 8.59 13.23
C PRO A 27 11.09 8.20 14.70
N LYS A 28 12.26 7.95 15.29
CA LYS A 28 12.38 7.51 16.68
C LYS A 28 11.98 8.61 17.66
N ASP A 29 12.50 9.81 17.45
CA ASP A 29 12.32 10.93 18.37
C ASP A 29 11.17 11.86 17.95
N GLN A 30 10.63 11.67 16.74
CA GLN A 30 9.61 12.51 16.12
C GLN A 30 10.00 14.00 16.05
N THR A 31 11.30 14.24 15.84
CA THR A 31 11.89 15.58 15.76
C THR A 31 12.63 15.78 14.44
N LEU A 32 12.72 17.02 13.99
CA LEU A 32 13.63 17.42 12.92
C LEU A 32 15.02 17.67 13.50
N LYS A 33 16.04 16.94 13.05
CA LYS A 33 17.42 17.01 13.56
C LYS A 33 18.38 17.54 12.51
N CYS A 34 19.24 18.48 12.88
CA CYS A 34 20.32 18.92 11.99
C CYS A 34 21.47 17.90 11.98
N VAL A 35 21.88 17.46 10.78
CA VAL A 35 22.97 16.48 10.62
C VAL A 35 24.36 17.07 10.89
N TYR A 36 24.47 18.40 10.94
CA TYR A 36 25.74 19.10 11.14
C TYR A 36 25.96 19.58 12.58
N CYS A 37 25.01 20.32 13.15
CA CYS A 37 25.16 20.91 14.49
C CYS A 37 24.43 20.13 15.59
N GLY A 38 23.63 19.12 15.24
CA GLY A 38 22.88 18.30 16.19
C GLY A 38 21.65 18.98 16.82
N SER A 39 21.32 20.22 16.43
CA SER A 39 20.10 20.89 16.90
C SER A 39 18.86 20.06 16.54
N SER A 40 17.86 20.10 17.41
CA SER A 40 16.63 19.32 17.26
C SER A 40 15.41 20.22 17.50
N THR A 41 14.41 20.11 16.62
CA THR A 41 13.14 20.83 16.72
C THR A 41 12.01 19.82 16.76
N VAL A 42 11.13 19.97 17.75
CA VAL A 42 9.91 19.15 17.86
C VAL A 42 8.95 19.54 16.74
N LEU A 43 8.42 18.55 16.03
CA LEU A 43 7.37 18.76 15.04
C LEU A 43 6.01 18.59 15.70
N ASP A 44 5.03 19.36 15.25
CA ASP A 44 3.66 19.24 15.72
C ASP A 44 2.99 18.00 15.11
N LEU A 45 2.67 17.02 15.94
CA LEU A 45 2.09 15.76 15.51
C LEU A 45 0.57 15.72 15.73
N THR A 46 -0.07 16.88 15.91
CA THR A 46 -1.52 16.95 16.12
C THR A 46 -2.23 16.35 14.91
N PRO A 47 -3.06 15.30 15.10
CA PRO A 47 -3.84 14.74 14.02
C PRO A 47 -4.68 15.82 13.34
N ALA A 48 -4.68 15.81 12.01
CA ALA A 48 -5.38 16.83 11.27
C ALA A 48 -6.90 16.70 11.43
N LYS A 49 -7.60 17.83 11.46
CA LYS A 49 -9.01 17.83 11.10
C LYS A 49 -9.10 17.51 9.60
N VAL A 50 -9.77 16.41 9.28
CA VAL A 50 -9.88 15.90 7.91
C VAL A 50 -10.65 16.92 7.05
N LYS A 51 -10.05 17.26 5.92
CA LYS A 51 -10.57 18.10 4.85
C LYS A 51 -10.33 17.32 3.57
N GLU A 52 -11.41 16.88 2.96
CA GLU A 52 -11.37 16.16 1.70
C GLU A 52 -11.76 17.08 0.55
N ASN A 53 -11.49 16.60 -0.66
CA ASN A 53 -11.73 17.31 -1.90
C ASN A 53 -12.93 16.68 -2.61
N ASP A 54 -13.89 17.49 -3.05
CA ASP A 54 -15.05 17.00 -3.79
C ASP A 54 -14.61 16.46 -5.15
N PHE A 55 -14.88 15.18 -5.42
CA PHE A 55 -14.42 14.52 -6.63
C PHE A 55 -15.01 15.15 -7.89
N GLY A 56 -16.32 15.42 -7.92
CA GLY A 56 -17.01 15.93 -9.10
C GLY A 56 -16.54 17.34 -9.45
N TYR A 57 -16.37 18.19 -8.45
CA TYR A 57 -15.87 19.56 -8.58
C TYR A 57 -14.48 19.60 -9.19
N TRP A 58 -13.55 18.79 -8.67
CA TRP A 58 -12.15 18.79 -9.11
C TRP A 58 -11.91 17.98 -10.38
N ALA A 59 -12.65 16.89 -10.62
CA ALA A 59 -12.55 16.13 -11.86
C ALA A 59 -12.95 16.97 -13.08
N ALA A 60 -13.89 17.91 -12.90
CA ALA A 60 -14.29 18.85 -13.95
C ALA A 60 -13.29 19.98 -14.21
N ARG A 61 -12.31 20.18 -13.33
CA ARG A 61 -11.36 21.31 -13.33
C ARG A 61 -9.89 20.89 -13.32
N SER A 62 -9.61 19.60 -13.41
CA SER A 62 -8.24 19.05 -13.29
C SER A 62 -7.28 19.57 -14.36
N ASP A 63 -7.82 20.08 -15.47
CA ASP A 63 -7.05 20.57 -16.61
C ASP A 63 -6.87 22.11 -16.56
N GLU A 64 -7.42 22.78 -15.53
CA GLU A 64 -7.22 24.21 -15.26
C GLU A 64 -5.87 24.47 -14.57
N ASP A 65 -5.42 25.73 -14.51
CA ASP A 65 -4.21 26.09 -13.75
C ASP A 65 -4.49 26.07 -12.24
N LEU A 66 -4.11 24.97 -11.60
CA LEU A 66 -4.31 24.69 -10.17
C LEU A 66 -3.12 25.13 -9.30
N ALA A 67 -2.52 26.29 -9.59
CA ALA A 67 -1.32 26.76 -8.90
C ALA A 67 -1.42 26.83 -7.35
N SER A 68 -2.62 26.98 -6.79
CA SER A 68 -2.85 27.02 -5.34
C SER A 68 -2.99 25.64 -4.68
N GLU A 69 -3.34 24.61 -5.45
CA GLU A 69 -3.56 23.24 -4.96
C GLU A 69 -2.44 22.28 -5.37
N SER A 70 -1.34 22.83 -5.90
CA SER A 70 -0.25 22.07 -6.46
C SER A 70 1.11 22.55 -5.98
N ILE A 71 2.06 21.62 -6.00
CA ILE A 71 3.46 21.85 -5.68
C ILE A 71 4.33 21.52 -6.89
N GLU A 72 5.39 22.30 -7.07
CA GLU A 72 6.44 21.98 -8.04
C GLU A 72 7.47 21.08 -7.37
N ALA A 73 7.84 20.01 -8.06
CA ALA A 73 8.87 19.10 -7.61
C ALA A 73 9.75 18.68 -8.79
N THR A 74 11.05 18.60 -8.54
CA THR A 74 12.01 18.00 -9.47
C THR A 74 11.85 16.48 -9.40
N GLU A 75 11.29 15.89 -10.44
CA GLU A 75 11.13 14.44 -10.57
C GLU A 75 12.28 13.82 -11.37
N VAL A 76 12.59 12.56 -11.04
CA VAL A 76 13.34 11.67 -11.93
C VAL A 76 12.58 10.36 -12.10
N ARG A 77 12.42 9.95 -13.36
CA ARG A 77 11.75 8.72 -13.76
C ARG A 77 12.74 7.60 -14.01
N CYS A 78 12.53 6.47 -13.37
CA CYS A 78 13.32 5.26 -13.63
C CYS A 78 12.90 4.61 -14.96
N LYS A 79 13.81 4.54 -15.95
CA LYS A 79 13.54 3.89 -17.25
C LYS A 79 13.25 2.40 -17.18
N GLN A 80 13.64 1.72 -16.10
CA GLN A 80 13.46 0.28 -15.96
C GLN A 80 12.12 -0.12 -15.34
N CYS A 81 11.62 0.65 -14.37
CA CYS A 81 10.42 0.27 -13.60
C CYS A 81 9.34 1.34 -13.58
N GLY A 82 9.53 2.48 -14.27
CA GLY A 82 8.53 3.55 -14.36
C GLY A 82 8.44 4.46 -13.14
N ALA A 83 8.99 4.05 -11.98
CA ALA A 83 8.91 4.79 -10.74
C ALA A 83 9.38 6.25 -10.88
N VAL A 84 8.57 7.17 -10.35
CA VAL A 84 8.80 8.61 -10.38
C VAL A 84 9.14 9.06 -8.97
N THR A 85 10.34 9.59 -8.75
CA THR A 85 10.78 9.96 -7.40
C THR A 85 11.40 11.35 -7.40
N THR A 86 11.29 12.02 -6.26
CA THR A 86 12.17 13.14 -5.95
C THR A 86 13.62 12.66 -5.84
N LEU A 87 14.57 13.54 -6.12
CA LEU A 87 15.99 13.22 -6.02
C LEU A 87 16.47 13.18 -4.57
N PRO A 88 17.35 12.23 -4.19
CA PRO A 88 17.93 12.25 -2.87
C PRO A 88 18.90 13.45 -2.72
N PRO A 89 18.96 14.06 -1.53
CA PRO A 89 19.63 15.33 -1.26
C PRO A 89 21.16 15.32 -1.44
N GLU A 90 21.82 14.15 -1.45
CA GLU A 90 23.29 14.07 -1.37
C GLU A 90 23.99 13.48 -2.61
N ARG A 91 23.27 12.97 -3.62
CA ARG A 91 23.94 12.12 -4.62
C ARG A 91 23.52 12.41 -6.05
N ALA A 92 24.46 13.01 -6.79
CA ALA A 92 24.49 13.09 -8.25
C ALA A 92 24.48 11.69 -8.95
N SER A 93 24.57 10.61 -8.18
CA SER A 93 24.39 9.23 -8.64
C SER A 93 23.55 8.48 -7.61
N SER A 94 22.31 8.16 -7.96
CA SER A 94 21.42 7.41 -7.08
C SER A 94 20.77 6.25 -7.83
N ASN A 95 20.71 5.09 -7.19
CA ASN A 95 19.97 3.95 -7.73
C ASN A 95 18.48 4.09 -7.39
N CYS A 96 17.60 3.70 -8.30
CA CYS A 96 16.17 3.59 -8.06
C CYS A 96 15.91 2.73 -6.82
N ALA A 97 15.10 3.23 -5.89
CA ALA A 97 14.79 2.51 -4.65
C ALA A 97 13.94 1.25 -4.88
N PHE A 98 13.18 1.23 -5.97
CA PHE A 98 12.25 0.15 -6.29
C PHE A 98 12.90 -1.01 -7.05
N CYS A 99 13.86 -0.75 -7.95
CA CYS A 99 14.46 -1.81 -8.79
C CYS A 99 16.00 -1.88 -8.76
N GLY A 100 16.66 -0.89 -8.16
CA GLY A 100 18.12 -0.82 -8.07
C GLY A 100 18.85 -0.30 -9.30
N THR A 101 18.15 0.01 -10.41
CA THR A 101 18.76 0.61 -11.62
C THR A 101 19.27 2.02 -11.35
N PRO A 102 20.48 2.41 -11.80
CA PRO A 102 20.95 3.80 -11.72
C PRO A 102 19.96 4.79 -12.33
N LEU A 103 19.70 5.90 -11.64
CA LEU A 103 18.88 7.01 -12.14
C LEU A 103 19.75 7.96 -12.96
N ILE A 104 19.18 8.47 -14.05
CA ILE A 104 19.85 9.35 -15.00
C ILE A 104 19.41 10.79 -14.67
N LEU A 105 20.27 11.56 -13.99
CA LEU A 105 19.87 12.82 -13.37
C LEU A 105 19.71 14.00 -14.32
N ASN A 106 20.37 13.98 -15.48
CA ASN A 106 20.18 15.00 -16.52
C ASN A 106 18.80 14.93 -17.18
N GLU A 107 18.01 13.90 -16.88
CA GLU A 107 16.59 13.80 -17.26
C GLU A 107 15.65 14.28 -16.15
N ALA A 108 16.17 14.90 -15.09
CA ALA A 108 15.34 15.51 -14.07
C ALA A 108 14.53 16.67 -14.66
N VAL A 109 13.23 16.66 -14.41
CA VAL A 109 12.30 17.69 -14.88
C VAL A 109 11.51 18.25 -13.71
N ILE A 110 11.22 19.54 -13.76
CA ILE A 110 10.33 20.18 -12.79
C ILE A 110 8.91 20.01 -13.33
N ASN A 111 8.07 19.36 -12.54
CA ASN A 111 6.66 19.16 -12.84
C ASN A 111 5.82 19.64 -11.66
N ARG A 112 4.54 19.90 -11.93
CA ARG A 112 3.55 20.34 -10.97
C ARG A 112 2.63 19.18 -10.61
N PHE A 113 2.40 18.97 -9.32
CA PHE A 113 1.60 17.86 -8.80
C PHE A 113 0.58 18.36 -7.80
N TRP A 114 -0.56 17.69 -7.73
CA TRP A 114 -1.52 17.88 -6.65
C TRP A 114 -0.82 17.76 -5.30
N GLN A 115 -0.99 18.77 -4.45
CA GLN A 115 -0.32 18.81 -3.16
C GLN A 115 -0.87 17.69 -2.26
N PRO A 116 0.00 16.93 -1.57
CA PRO A 116 -0.47 16.01 -0.54
C PRO A 116 -1.27 16.75 0.53
N ASN A 117 -2.44 16.22 0.89
CA ASN A 117 -3.24 16.79 1.96
C ASN A 117 -2.64 16.42 3.33
N TYR A 118 -2.25 15.15 3.48
CA TYR A 118 -1.75 14.62 4.74
C TYR A 118 -0.58 13.66 4.56
N ILE A 119 0.08 13.40 5.68
CA ILE A 119 1.21 12.49 5.76
C ILE A 119 1.09 11.67 7.05
N LEU A 120 1.44 10.39 6.98
CA LEU A 120 1.73 9.60 8.17
C LEU A 120 3.23 9.69 8.44
N PRO A 121 3.69 10.36 9.52
CA PRO A 121 5.12 10.43 9.81
C PRO A 121 5.72 9.03 9.96
N PHE A 122 6.95 8.78 9.52
CA PHE A 122 7.62 7.52 9.86
C PHE A 122 7.61 7.29 11.38
N LYS A 123 7.34 6.05 11.80
CA LYS A 123 7.44 5.60 13.20
C LYS A 123 8.57 4.60 13.39
N VAL A 124 8.64 3.62 12.48
CA VAL A 124 9.69 2.61 12.44
C VAL A 124 10.93 3.22 11.81
N ASP A 125 12.02 3.31 12.56
CA ASP A 125 13.30 3.80 12.04
C ASP A 125 14.06 2.74 11.22
N LYS A 126 15.12 3.15 10.52
CA LYS A 126 15.91 2.27 9.63
C LYS A 126 16.50 1.06 10.37
N ARG A 127 16.98 1.26 11.60
CA ARG A 127 17.61 0.21 12.41
C ARG A 127 16.56 -0.80 12.85
N GLU A 128 15.41 -0.31 13.32
CA GLU A 128 14.27 -1.15 13.69
C GLU A 128 13.76 -1.94 12.48
N CYS A 129 13.60 -1.29 11.32
CA CYS A 129 13.24 -1.93 10.06
C CYS A 129 14.18 -3.10 9.72
N GLY A 130 15.50 -2.88 9.85
CA GLY A 130 16.49 -3.94 9.66
C GLY A 130 16.26 -5.13 10.58
N GLY A 131 16.03 -4.90 11.87
CA GLY A 131 15.74 -5.95 12.84
C GLY A 131 14.45 -6.73 12.56
N ILE A 132 13.37 -6.02 12.22
CA ILE A 132 12.07 -6.61 11.83
C ILE A 132 12.24 -7.51 10.60
N PHE A 133 12.94 -7.00 9.58
CA PHE A 133 13.16 -7.73 8.35
C PHE A 133 14.00 -9.00 8.55
N GLN A 134 15.06 -8.94 9.35
CA GLN A 134 15.87 -10.12 9.68
C GLN A 134 15.06 -11.19 10.42
N LYS A 135 14.23 -10.78 11.40
CA LYS A 135 13.31 -11.70 12.08
C LYS A 135 12.32 -12.35 11.11
N TRP A 136 11.79 -11.59 10.14
CA TRP A 136 10.89 -12.11 9.13
C TRP A 136 11.57 -13.12 8.20
N LEU A 137 12.81 -12.85 7.74
CA LEU A 137 13.59 -13.79 6.94
C LEU A 137 13.92 -15.08 7.69
N GLY A 138 14.23 -14.99 8.99
CA GLY A 138 14.51 -16.14 9.84
C GLY A 138 13.40 -17.19 9.84
N LYS A 139 12.14 -16.74 9.78
CA LYS A 139 10.93 -17.58 9.74
C LYS A 139 10.70 -18.30 8.39
N LYS A 140 11.45 -17.97 7.33
CA LYS A 140 11.24 -18.57 6.00
C LYS A 140 12.08 -19.83 5.83
N TRP A 141 11.49 -21.00 5.95
CA TRP A 141 12.21 -22.29 5.87
C TRP A 141 12.98 -22.47 4.55
N PHE A 142 12.33 -22.16 3.43
CA PHE A 142 12.86 -22.30 2.07
C PHE A 142 13.80 -21.18 1.63
N LEU A 143 14.12 -20.19 2.46
CA LEU A 143 15.07 -19.14 2.07
C LEU A 143 16.49 -19.73 1.94
N PRO A 144 17.24 -19.42 0.86
CA PRO A 144 18.64 -19.85 0.69
C PRO A 144 19.49 -19.52 1.91
N SER A 145 20.32 -20.47 2.32
CA SER A 145 21.15 -20.34 3.53
C SER A 145 22.10 -19.13 3.49
N GLN A 146 22.63 -18.81 2.30
CA GLN A 146 23.50 -17.64 2.09
C GLN A 146 22.79 -16.31 2.38
N LEU A 147 21.48 -16.22 2.14
CA LEU A 147 20.68 -15.03 2.43
C LEU A 147 20.27 -14.97 3.91
N LYS A 148 20.15 -16.12 4.58
CA LYS A 148 19.91 -16.18 6.04
C LYS A 148 21.12 -15.75 6.86
N LYS A 149 22.34 -16.04 6.39
CA LYS A 149 23.59 -15.82 7.14
C LYS A 149 24.11 -14.37 7.13
N GLY A 150 23.25 -13.38 6.87
CA GLY A 150 23.59 -11.96 7.05
C GLY A 150 23.95 -11.17 5.78
N ASN A 151 23.82 -11.74 4.58
CA ASN A 151 24.14 -11.02 3.34
C ASN A 151 23.06 -10.04 2.87
N VAL A 152 21.86 -10.02 3.49
CA VAL A 152 20.89 -8.98 3.18
C VAL A 152 21.23 -7.73 4.00
N GLN A 153 22.07 -6.88 3.42
CA GLN A 153 22.48 -5.60 3.98
C GLN A 153 21.24 -4.74 4.24
N THR A 154 20.86 -4.61 5.51
CA THR A 154 19.75 -3.76 5.96
C THR A 154 19.98 -2.29 5.61
N GLU A 155 21.23 -1.90 5.35
CA GLU A 155 21.60 -0.58 4.84
C GLU A 155 21.00 -0.24 3.48
N ARG A 156 20.55 -1.24 2.72
CA ARG A 156 19.91 -1.06 1.41
C ARG A 156 18.46 -0.62 1.50
N PHE A 157 17.84 -0.67 2.68
CA PHE A 157 16.51 -0.11 2.84
C PHE A 157 16.55 1.40 2.67
N LYS A 158 15.70 1.88 1.77
CA LYS A 158 15.48 3.30 1.53
C LYS A 158 14.10 3.65 2.07
N GLY A 159 14.06 4.71 2.88
CA GLY A 159 12.79 5.24 3.37
C GLY A 159 12.15 6.10 2.29
N ILE A 160 10.89 5.77 1.98
CA ILE A 160 10.11 6.42 0.93
C ILE A 160 8.76 6.83 1.50
N TYR A 161 8.33 8.04 1.23
CA TYR A 161 6.92 8.41 1.29
C TYR A 161 6.26 8.07 -0.03
N MET A 162 5.32 7.13 0.01
CA MET A 162 4.61 6.64 -1.16
C MET A 162 3.21 7.27 -1.22
N PRO A 163 2.75 7.72 -2.39
CA PRO A 163 1.48 8.41 -2.52
C PRO A 163 0.33 7.41 -2.63
N PHE A 164 -0.76 7.72 -1.91
CA PHE A 164 -2.01 6.98 -1.95
C PHE A 164 -3.16 7.96 -2.02
N TRP A 165 -4.13 7.67 -2.87
CA TRP A 165 -5.44 8.31 -2.82
C TRP A 165 -6.27 7.62 -1.75
N THR A 166 -7.05 8.37 -0.98
CA THR A 166 -8.20 7.81 -0.28
C THR A 166 -9.48 8.38 -0.85
N TYR A 167 -10.53 7.57 -0.79
CA TYR A 167 -11.85 7.93 -1.26
C TYR A 167 -12.88 7.64 -0.19
N ASP A 168 -13.76 8.62 -0.04
CA ASP A 168 -14.89 8.58 0.88
C ASP A 168 -16.15 8.65 0.02
N ALA A 169 -17.16 7.86 0.37
CA ALA A 169 -18.39 7.80 -0.41
C ALA A 169 -19.56 7.27 0.42
N ASP A 170 -20.72 7.88 0.22
CA ASP A 170 -21.99 7.30 0.63
C ASP A 170 -22.56 6.47 -0.53
N THR A 171 -23.08 5.29 -0.22
CA THR A 171 -23.71 4.42 -1.20
C THR A 171 -25.13 4.06 -0.78
N SER A 172 -26.04 4.06 -1.76
CA SER A 172 -27.37 3.49 -1.65
C SER A 172 -27.52 2.44 -2.74
N THR A 173 -27.61 1.17 -2.34
CA THR A 173 -27.65 0.03 -3.26
C THR A 173 -29.01 -0.66 -3.22
N ASN A 174 -29.75 -0.64 -4.32
CA ASN A 174 -30.95 -1.48 -4.48
C ASN A 174 -30.54 -2.84 -5.05
N TYR A 175 -31.08 -3.93 -4.52
CA TYR A 175 -30.74 -5.27 -5.00
C TYR A 175 -31.95 -6.18 -5.16
N ARG A 176 -31.79 -7.21 -6.00
CA ARG A 176 -32.69 -8.37 -6.13
C ARG A 176 -31.86 -9.63 -6.02
N GLY A 177 -32.40 -10.64 -5.34
CA GLY A 177 -31.68 -11.86 -5.04
C GLY A 177 -32.58 -13.01 -4.60
N GLU A 178 -31.97 -14.07 -4.11
CA GLU A 178 -32.64 -15.25 -3.59
C GLU A 178 -32.06 -15.61 -2.21
N ARG A 179 -32.94 -15.84 -1.24
CA ARG A 179 -32.64 -16.43 0.07
C ARG A 179 -32.81 -17.94 -0.02
N GLY A 180 -31.74 -18.68 0.26
CA GLY A 180 -31.74 -20.13 0.31
C GLY A 180 -31.88 -20.63 1.75
N ILE A 181 -32.90 -21.43 2.03
CA ILE A 181 -33.10 -22.10 3.32
C ILE A 181 -32.86 -23.60 3.12
N ASN A 182 -31.93 -24.15 3.89
CA ASN A 182 -31.61 -25.57 3.84
C ASN A 182 -32.64 -26.36 4.64
N ARG A 183 -33.13 -27.43 4.03
CA ARG A 183 -33.90 -28.47 4.74
C ARG A 183 -33.32 -29.84 4.45
N THR A 184 -33.39 -30.71 5.44
CA THR A 184 -33.05 -32.12 5.28
C THR A 184 -34.24 -32.87 4.68
N VAL A 185 -33.98 -33.62 3.61
CA VAL A 185 -34.95 -34.51 2.98
C VAL A 185 -34.44 -35.93 3.13
N THR A 186 -35.28 -36.80 3.66
CA THR A 186 -35.01 -38.24 3.72
C THR A 186 -35.59 -38.92 2.48
N SER A 187 -34.79 -39.72 1.79
CA SER A 187 -35.22 -40.53 0.64
C SER A 187 -34.62 -41.93 0.74
N ARG A 188 -35.30 -42.95 0.22
CA ARG A 188 -34.73 -44.30 0.16
C ARG A 188 -33.90 -44.49 -1.10
N ASN A 189 -32.72 -45.11 -0.97
CA ASN A 189 -31.90 -45.49 -2.11
C ASN A 189 -32.43 -46.77 -2.79
N ALA A 190 -31.80 -47.20 -3.88
CA ALA A 190 -32.17 -48.42 -4.62
C ALA A 190 -32.06 -49.72 -3.80
N LYS A 191 -31.40 -49.68 -2.64
CA LYS A 191 -31.27 -50.79 -1.68
C LYS A 191 -32.26 -50.69 -0.51
N GLY A 192 -33.13 -49.68 -0.50
CA GLY A 192 -34.13 -49.47 0.55
C GLY A 192 -33.63 -48.73 1.81
N GLU A 193 -32.37 -48.30 1.84
CA GLU A 193 -31.77 -47.61 2.98
C GLU A 193 -32.18 -46.12 3.00
N GLU A 194 -32.40 -45.56 4.19
CA GLU A 194 -32.67 -44.13 4.34
C GLU A 194 -31.40 -43.30 4.13
N VAL A 195 -31.46 -42.41 3.15
CA VAL A 195 -30.41 -41.43 2.86
C VAL A 195 -30.97 -40.04 3.15
N LYS A 196 -30.27 -39.30 4.02
CA LYS A 196 -30.53 -37.88 4.28
C LYS A 196 -29.75 -37.04 3.28
N ARG A 197 -30.44 -36.15 2.58
CA ARG A 197 -29.82 -35.14 1.71
C ARG A 197 -30.26 -33.74 2.10
N THR A 198 -29.34 -32.78 2.01
CA THR A 198 -29.69 -31.37 2.20
C THR A 198 -30.17 -30.80 0.87
N VAL A 199 -31.37 -30.23 0.86
CA VAL A 199 -31.94 -29.49 -0.28
C VAL A 199 -32.10 -28.03 0.15
N THR A 200 -31.85 -27.10 -0.76
CA THR A 200 -32.03 -25.67 -0.52
C THR A 200 -33.29 -25.19 -1.23
N ASP A 201 -34.26 -24.68 -0.47
CA ASP A 201 -35.43 -24.00 -1.03
C ASP A 201 -35.11 -22.51 -1.21
N TRP A 202 -35.41 -21.96 -2.38
CA TRP A 202 -35.04 -20.59 -2.76
C TRP A 202 -36.26 -19.67 -2.79
N TYR A 203 -36.12 -18.50 -2.15
CA TYR A 203 -37.17 -17.48 -2.07
C TYR A 203 -36.64 -16.17 -2.63
N ASN A 204 -37.39 -15.56 -3.55
CA ASN A 204 -37.03 -14.26 -4.10
C ASN A 204 -37.08 -13.19 -3.01
N VAL A 205 -36.05 -12.36 -2.96
CA VAL A 205 -35.95 -11.23 -2.05
C VAL A 205 -35.43 -10.00 -2.79
N SER A 206 -35.78 -8.83 -2.27
CA SER A 206 -35.25 -7.56 -2.73
C SER A 206 -35.11 -6.63 -1.55
N GLY A 207 -34.10 -5.77 -1.58
CA GLY A 207 -33.84 -4.86 -0.48
C GLY A 207 -33.00 -3.67 -0.92
N ARG A 208 -32.65 -2.86 0.07
CA ARG A 208 -31.75 -1.73 -0.08
C ARG A 208 -30.73 -1.76 1.04
N VAL A 209 -29.46 -1.63 0.70
CA VAL A 209 -28.36 -1.47 1.65
C VAL A 209 -27.76 -0.09 1.47
N ASN A 210 -27.58 0.66 2.56
CA ASN A 210 -26.86 1.93 2.55
C ASN A 210 -25.57 1.77 3.34
N LEU A 211 -24.44 2.21 2.78
CA LEU A 211 -23.14 2.15 3.44
C LEU A 211 -22.43 3.47 3.31
N HIS A 212 -21.73 3.86 4.37
CA HIS A 212 -20.76 4.93 4.37
C HIS A 212 -19.37 4.32 4.29
N PHE A 213 -18.57 4.80 3.35
CA PHE A 213 -17.17 4.44 3.19
C PHE A 213 -16.30 5.62 3.56
N ASP A 214 -15.39 5.38 4.49
CA ASP A 214 -14.39 6.33 4.95
C ASP A 214 -13.02 5.70 4.72
N ASP A 215 -12.15 6.46 4.07
CA ASP A 215 -10.75 6.22 3.84
C ASP A 215 -10.40 4.96 3.04
N ILE A 216 -11.08 4.72 1.92
CA ILE A 216 -10.72 3.62 1.01
C ILE A 216 -9.38 3.91 0.33
N VAL A 217 -8.31 3.32 0.86
CA VAL A 217 -6.93 3.51 0.41
C VAL A 217 -6.66 2.85 -0.93
N VAL A 218 -6.18 3.63 -1.89
CA VAL A 218 -5.80 3.19 -3.24
C VAL A 218 -4.38 3.68 -3.56
N PRO A 219 -3.46 2.81 -4.01
CA PRO A 219 -2.16 3.22 -4.53
C PRO A 219 -2.26 4.32 -5.59
N ALA A 220 -1.51 5.39 -5.44
CA ALA A 220 -1.40 6.44 -6.47
C ALA A 220 -0.18 6.23 -7.40
N SER A 221 0.53 5.10 -7.25
CA SER A 221 1.63 4.73 -8.13
C SER A 221 1.75 3.23 -8.36
N ASP A 222 2.22 2.87 -9.55
CA ASP A 222 2.54 1.52 -10.00
C ASP A 222 4.03 1.14 -9.80
N SER A 223 4.79 1.94 -9.03
CA SER A 223 6.23 1.75 -8.75
C SER A 223 6.57 0.39 -8.11
N LEU A 224 5.57 -0.31 -7.56
CA LEU A 224 5.69 -1.64 -6.97
C LEU A 224 4.62 -2.58 -7.57
N PRO A 225 4.91 -3.89 -7.67
CA PRO A 225 3.97 -4.87 -8.18
C PRO A 225 2.64 -4.88 -7.40
N PRO A 226 1.48 -5.10 -8.08
CA PRO A 226 0.16 -5.12 -7.42
C PRO A 226 0.07 -6.08 -6.22
N LYS A 227 0.76 -7.23 -6.28
CA LYS A 227 0.82 -8.20 -5.17
C LYS A 227 1.44 -7.62 -3.89
N ILE A 228 2.35 -6.66 -4.01
CA ILE A 228 2.93 -5.94 -2.87
C ILE A 228 1.99 -4.80 -2.47
N MET A 229 1.57 -3.97 -3.43
CA MET A 229 0.73 -2.80 -3.16
C MET A 229 -0.59 -3.15 -2.48
N ASN A 230 -1.29 -4.19 -2.93
CA ASN A 230 -2.58 -4.61 -2.35
C ASN A 230 -2.44 -5.18 -0.93
N ARG A 231 -1.21 -5.46 -0.47
CA ARG A 231 -0.94 -5.94 0.90
C ARG A 231 -0.46 -4.82 1.82
N LEU A 232 -0.15 -3.63 1.30
CA LEU A 232 0.15 -2.45 2.11
C LEU A 232 -1.14 -1.90 2.70
N THR A 233 -1.52 -2.49 3.83
CA THR A 233 -2.78 -2.26 4.55
C THR A 233 -2.49 -1.96 6.02
N ASN A 234 -3.54 -1.76 6.82
CA ASN A 234 -3.43 -1.48 8.25
C ASN A 234 -2.65 -0.20 8.57
N TRP A 235 -2.94 0.85 7.81
CA TRP A 235 -2.43 2.18 8.09
C TRP A 235 -3.14 2.73 9.33
N ASP A 236 -2.39 3.33 10.25
CA ASP A 236 -2.95 4.00 11.42
C ASP A 236 -3.36 5.43 11.07
N GLN A 237 -4.30 5.55 10.12
CA GLN A 237 -4.74 6.81 9.48
C GLN A 237 -5.22 7.86 10.47
N MET A 238 -5.73 7.46 11.63
CA MET A 238 -6.07 8.36 12.74
C MET A 238 -4.91 9.24 13.24
N ASN A 239 -3.67 8.87 12.90
CA ASN A 239 -2.45 9.63 13.23
C ASN A 239 -1.90 10.44 12.04
N CYS A 240 -2.69 10.61 10.98
CA CYS A 240 -2.35 11.50 9.86
C CYS A 240 -2.24 12.94 10.34
N VAL A 241 -1.17 13.61 9.96
CA VAL A 241 -0.94 15.04 10.24
C VAL A 241 -0.99 15.82 8.93
N PRO A 242 -1.26 17.14 8.97
CA PRO A 242 -1.21 17.98 7.77
C PRO A 242 0.14 17.82 7.06
N TYR A 243 0.12 17.78 5.73
CA TYR A 243 1.34 17.72 4.96
C TYR A 243 2.27 18.89 5.30
N ARG A 244 3.52 18.56 5.62
CA ARG A 244 4.60 19.49 5.91
C ARG A 244 5.92 18.90 5.42
N GLN A 245 6.74 19.72 4.77
CA GLN A 245 7.97 19.29 4.10
C GLN A 245 9.03 18.78 5.10
N GLU A 246 8.99 19.24 6.34
CA GLU A 246 9.83 18.80 7.45
C GLU A 246 9.82 17.28 7.62
N PHE A 247 8.67 16.62 7.39
CA PHE A 247 8.57 15.17 7.51
C PHE A 247 9.26 14.40 6.38
N LEU A 248 9.48 15.04 5.23
CA LEU A 248 10.17 14.46 4.08
C LEU A 248 11.70 14.54 4.22
N ALA A 249 12.21 15.36 5.14
CA ALA A 249 13.64 15.56 5.34
C ALA A 249 14.33 14.23 5.69
N GLY A 250 15.31 13.82 4.87
CA GLY A 250 16.00 12.52 5.00
C GLY A 250 15.31 11.34 4.31
N PHE A 251 14.17 11.56 3.65
CA PHE A 251 13.39 10.52 2.95
C PHE A 251 13.23 10.84 1.46
N MET A 252 13.14 9.79 0.63
CA MET A 252 12.72 9.96 -0.76
C MET A 252 11.19 10.09 -0.82
N THR A 253 10.67 10.80 -1.82
CA THR A 253 9.22 10.87 -2.05
C THR A 253 8.92 10.32 -3.43
N ASN A 254 8.07 9.29 -3.48
CA ASN A 254 7.51 8.83 -4.74
C ASN A 254 6.38 9.77 -5.12
N ILE A 255 6.36 10.18 -6.39
CA ILE A 255 5.35 11.05 -6.96
C ILE A 255 4.30 10.16 -7.63
N TYR A 256 3.03 10.53 -7.51
CA TYR A 256 1.95 9.74 -8.09
C TYR A 256 2.02 9.76 -9.62
N ASN A 257 1.67 8.65 -10.23
CA ASN A 257 1.49 8.54 -11.68
C ASN A 257 0.17 7.89 -12.06
N ILE A 258 -0.72 7.69 -11.08
CA ILE A 258 -2.12 7.32 -11.26
C ILE A 258 -2.93 8.52 -10.78
N ASP A 259 -3.73 9.11 -11.68
CA ASP A 259 -4.59 10.24 -11.39
C ASP A 259 -5.74 9.82 -10.46
N PHE A 260 -6.27 10.73 -9.65
CA PHE A 260 -7.39 10.42 -8.76
C PHE A 260 -8.66 10.05 -9.56
N ARG A 261 -8.81 10.58 -10.79
CA ARG A 261 -9.89 10.22 -11.72
C ARG A 261 -9.82 8.75 -12.13
N ASP A 262 -8.62 8.17 -12.19
CA ASP A 262 -8.43 6.75 -12.49
C ASP A 262 -8.51 5.89 -11.22
N GLY A 263 -7.92 6.37 -10.13
CA GLY A 263 -7.86 5.65 -8.85
C GLY A 263 -9.24 5.35 -8.24
N VAL A 264 -10.25 6.18 -8.53
CA VAL A 264 -11.62 5.96 -8.04
C VAL A 264 -12.22 4.64 -8.52
N HIS A 265 -11.83 4.15 -9.70
CA HIS A 265 -12.34 2.88 -10.22
C HIS A 265 -11.92 1.71 -9.31
N VAL A 266 -10.66 1.71 -8.87
CA VAL A 266 -10.14 0.73 -7.91
C VAL A 266 -10.82 0.87 -6.55
N ALA A 267 -11.13 2.10 -6.13
CA ALA A 267 -11.87 2.32 -4.88
C ALA A 267 -13.28 1.72 -4.96
N LYS A 268 -14.00 1.93 -6.06
CA LYS A 268 -15.33 1.36 -6.30
C LYS A 268 -15.32 -0.16 -6.31
N GLU A 269 -14.33 -0.80 -6.92
CA GLU A 269 -14.17 -2.26 -6.88
C GLU A 269 -14.01 -2.78 -5.44
N LYS A 270 -13.25 -2.06 -4.59
CA LYS A 270 -13.10 -2.42 -3.17
C LYS A 270 -14.40 -2.22 -2.39
N MET A 271 -15.10 -1.11 -2.62
CA MET A 271 -16.41 -0.83 -2.01
C MET A 271 -17.44 -1.88 -2.42
N GLU A 272 -17.40 -2.32 -3.68
CA GLU A 272 -18.34 -3.29 -4.24
C GLU A 272 -18.29 -4.65 -3.53
N GLN A 273 -17.10 -5.13 -3.15
CA GLN A 273 -16.95 -6.34 -2.35
C GLN A 273 -17.68 -6.22 -1.00
N VAL A 274 -17.52 -5.07 -0.32
CA VAL A 274 -18.18 -4.81 0.97
C VAL A 274 -19.69 -4.67 0.79
N ILE A 275 -20.14 -4.02 -0.28
CA ILE A 275 -21.56 -3.91 -0.64
C ILE A 275 -22.15 -5.30 -0.84
N GLU A 276 -21.50 -6.19 -1.59
CA GLU A 276 -22.00 -7.55 -1.81
C GLU A 276 -22.12 -8.34 -0.52
N ASP A 277 -21.15 -8.23 0.38
CA ASP A 277 -21.18 -8.97 1.62
C ASP A 277 -22.27 -8.44 2.56
N ASN A 278 -22.55 -7.13 2.54
CA ASN A 278 -23.70 -6.55 3.24
C ASN A 278 -25.04 -6.94 2.60
N ILE A 279 -25.13 -7.02 1.26
CA ILE A 279 -26.32 -7.54 0.59
C ILE A 279 -26.57 -9.00 0.98
N LYS A 280 -25.53 -9.85 1.00
CA LYS A 280 -25.67 -11.25 1.44
C LYS A 280 -26.13 -11.33 2.89
N SER A 281 -25.59 -10.47 3.77
CA SER A 281 -26.03 -10.38 5.16
C SER A 281 -27.51 -9.99 5.27
N ASP A 282 -27.95 -8.98 4.52
CA ASP A 282 -29.35 -8.51 4.47
C ASP A 282 -30.30 -9.56 3.88
N ILE A 283 -29.87 -10.27 2.82
CA ILE A 283 -30.59 -11.42 2.27
C ILE A 283 -30.75 -12.49 3.34
N GLY A 284 -29.74 -12.80 4.14
CA GLY A 284 -29.82 -13.82 5.20
C GLY A 284 -30.06 -15.25 4.70
N GLY A 285 -30.45 -16.15 5.60
CA GLY A 285 -30.61 -17.59 5.30
C GLY A 285 -29.28 -18.35 5.25
N ASP A 286 -29.33 -19.61 4.79
CA ASP A 286 -28.16 -20.49 4.74
C ASP A 286 -27.31 -20.28 3.48
N LYS A 287 -27.94 -19.81 2.39
CA LYS A 287 -27.27 -19.48 1.12
C LYS A 287 -27.89 -18.24 0.51
N GLN A 288 -27.08 -17.48 -0.22
CA GLN A 288 -27.49 -16.23 -0.84
C GLN A 288 -27.10 -16.21 -2.31
N ARG A 289 -27.98 -15.65 -3.14
CA ARG A 289 -27.66 -15.32 -4.53
C ARG A 289 -28.08 -13.90 -4.82
N ILE A 290 -27.14 -13.09 -5.29
CA ILE A 290 -27.43 -11.75 -5.80
C ILE A 290 -27.74 -11.92 -7.29
N ARG A 291 -28.93 -11.51 -7.72
CA ARG A 291 -29.35 -11.54 -9.14
C ARG A 291 -29.01 -10.24 -9.84
N SER A 292 -29.23 -9.12 -9.17
CA SER A 292 -28.84 -7.79 -9.65
C SER A 292 -28.64 -6.85 -8.47
N LYS A 293 -27.79 -5.84 -8.66
CA LYS A 293 -27.59 -4.73 -7.75
C LYS A 293 -27.37 -3.46 -8.57
N ASP A 294 -27.87 -2.34 -8.07
CA ASP A 294 -27.71 -1.01 -8.65
C ASP A 294 -27.18 -0.10 -7.56
N VAL A 295 -25.93 0.36 -7.72
CA VAL A 295 -25.20 1.12 -6.70
C VAL A 295 -25.19 2.60 -7.09
N PHE A 296 -25.81 3.43 -6.25
CA PHE A 296 -25.75 4.87 -6.38
C PHE A 296 -24.71 5.45 -5.42
N TYR A 297 -23.72 6.17 -5.95
CA TYR A 297 -22.66 6.83 -5.18
C TYR A 297 -22.99 8.31 -4.97
N GLN A 298 -22.85 8.79 -3.73
CA GLN A 298 -23.05 10.16 -3.29
C GLN A 298 -21.84 10.62 -2.48
N ASN A 299 -21.67 11.95 -2.35
CA ASN A 299 -20.63 12.56 -1.52
C ASN A 299 -19.25 11.93 -1.78
N LEU A 300 -18.91 11.75 -3.05
CA LEU A 300 -17.64 11.14 -3.42
C LEU A 300 -16.53 12.16 -3.21
N MET A 301 -15.69 11.89 -2.23
CA MET A 301 -14.57 12.76 -1.85
C MET A 301 -13.24 12.03 -2.07
N PHE A 302 -12.16 12.80 -2.20
CA PHE A 302 -10.81 12.24 -2.27
C PHE A 302 -9.77 13.09 -1.55
N LYS A 303 -8.67 12.46 -1.14
CA LYS A 303 -7.48 13.14 -0.61
C LYS A 303 -6.20 12.38 -0.95
N LEU A 304 -5.10 13.12 -1.08
CA LEU A 304 -3.77 12.55 -1.29
C LEU A 304 -3.05 12.38 0.05
N LEU A 305 -2.65 11.15 0.35
CA LEU A 305 -1.85 10.79 1.51
C LEU A 305 -0.43 10.39 1.08
N LEU A 306 0.55 10.81 1.88
CA LEU A 306 1.90 10.25 1.83
C LEU A 306 2.09 9.24 2.96
N LEU A 307 2.26 7.96 2.60
CA LEU A 307 2.38 6.85 3.54
C LEU A 307 3.83 6.33 3.58
N PRO A 308 4.40 6.11 4.78
CA PRO A 308 5.82 5.82 4.93
C PRO A 308 6.09 4.33 4.73
N ILE A 309 7.04 4.01 3.86
CA ILE A 309 7.51 2.64 3.64
C ILE A 309 9.04 2.56 3.56
N TRP A 310 9.59 1.46 4.05
CA TRP A 310 10.97 1.09 3.78
C TRP A 310 11.00 0.11 2.62
N VAL A 311 11.69 0.46 1.53
CA VAL A 311 11.81 -0.40 0.35
C VAL A 311 13.24 -0.91 0.21
N SER A 312 13.37 -2.20 -0.10
CA SER A 312 14.64 -2.80 -0.51
C SER A 312 14.42 -3.65 -1.75
N ALA A 313 15.31 -3.48 -2.72
CA ALA A 313 15.29 -4.21 -3.98
C ALA A 313 16.68 -4.84 -4.21
N PHE A 314 16.72 -6.14 -4.48
CA PHE A 314 17.96 -6.83 -4.83
C PHE A 314 17.72 -7.92 -5.88
N ARG A 315 18.78 -8.24 -6.63
CA ARG A 315 18.77 -9.33 -7.60
C ARG A 315 19.39 -10.59 -6.99
N TYR A 316 18.75 -11.72 -7.24
CA TYR A 316 19.25 -13.05 -6.89
C TYR A 316 18.98 -13.99 -8.06
N ASN A 317 20.04 -14.61 -8.60
CA ASN A 317 20.00 -15.42 -9.83
C ASN A 317 19.26 -14.73 -10.99
N GLY A 318 19.63 -13.48 -11.27
CA GLY A 318 19.04 -12.69 -12.35
C GLY A 318 17.63 -12.12 -12.06
N LYS A 319 16.88 -12.69 -11.11
CA LYS A 319 15.52 -12.23 -10.75
C LYS A 319 15.56 -11.12 -9.70
N LEU A 320 14.73 -10.10 -9.88
CA LEU A 320 14.51 -9.02 -8.92
C LEU A 320 13.58 -9.48 -7.80
N TYR A 321 13.97 -9.20 -6.56
CA TYR A 321 13.15 -9.38 -5.37
C TYR A 321 13.00 -8.04 -4.66
N GLN A 322 11.76 -7.68 -4.39
CA GLN A 322 11.38 -6.43 -3.72
C GLN A 322 10.72 -6.76 -2.39
N PHE A 323 11.13 -6.01 -1.37
CA PHE A 323 10.59 -6.09 -0.03
C PHE A 323 10.19 -4.69 0.43
N VAL A 324 9.06 -4.64 1.11
CA VAL A 324 8.51 -3.43 1.69
C VAL A 324 8.24 -3.71 3.16
N VAL A 325 8.65 -2.79 4.02
CA VAL A 325 8.25 -2.75 5.42
C VAL A 325 7.40 -1.51 5.63
N ASN A 326 6.20 -1.69 6.16
CA ASN A 326 5.33 -0.58 6.53
C ASN A 326 6.02 0.26 7.61
N GLY A 327 6.25 1.56 7.34
CA GLY A 327 6.97 2.49 8.21
C GLY A 327 6.21 2.89 9.48
N ARG A 328 4.96 2.43 9.64
CA ARG A 328 4.12 2.63 10.83
C ARG A 328 4.02 1.36 11.68
N THR A 329 3.73 0.23 11.04
CA THR A 329 3.42 -1.03 11.73
C THR A 329 4.55 -2.05 11.75
N GLY A 330 5.56 -1.88 10.90
CA GLY A 330 6.62 -2.88 10.72
C GLY A 330 6.17 -4.12 9.92
N GLN A 331 4.97 -4.13 9.37
CA GLN A 331 4.51 -5.26 8.55
C GLN A 331 5.42 -5.44 7.32
N VAL A 332 5.93 -6.65 7.12
CA VAL A 332 6.82 -6.99 5.99
C VAL A 332 6.04 -7.68 4.87
N THR A 333 6.13 -7.12 3.67
CA THR A 333 5.54 -7.64 2.44
C THR A 333 6.63 -7.80 1.39
N GLY A 334 6.68 -8.96 0.72
CA GLY A 334 7.62 -9.19 -0.37
C GLY A 334 7.72 -10.66 -0.77
N GLU A 335 8.26 -10.90 -1.95
CA GLU A 335 8.63 -12.25 -2.38
C GLU A 335 10.09 -12.53 -2.03
N TYR A 336 10.41 -13.78 -1.68
CA TYR A 336 11.78 -14.20 -1.39
C TYR A 336 12.20 -15.36 -2.30
N PRO A 337 13.49 -15.44 -2.67
CA PRO A 337 14.00 -16.57 -3.43
C PRO A 337 13.84 -17.86 -2.62
N LYS A 338 13.38 -18.92 -3.28
CA LYS A 338 13.25 -20.24 -2.67
C LYS A 338 14.44 -21.11 -3.07
N ASP A 339 14.94 -21.87 -2.11
CA ASP A 339 16.01 -22.84 -2.29
C ASP A 339 15.42 -24.14 -2.84
N THR A 340 15.66 -24.40 -4.12
CA THR A 340 15.14 -25.58 -4.83
C THR A 340 15.61 -26.88 -4.20
N MET A 341 16.84 -26.94 -3.68
CA MET A 341 17.36 -28.16 -3.06
C MET A 341 16.62 -28.49 -1.76
N LYS A 342 16.29 -27.48 -0.96
CA LYS A 342 15.45 -27.70 0.24
C LYS A 342 14.05 -28.21 -0.11
N ILE A 343 13.47 -27.72 -1.21
CA ILE A 343 12.17 -28.20 -1.70
C ILE A 343 12.28 -29.65 -2.15
N ILE A 344 13.28 -29.99 -2.97
CA ILE A 344 13.49 -31.36 -3.45
C ILE A 344 13.67 -32.33 -2.29
N MET A 345 14.52 -31.98 -1.30
CA MET A 345 14.74 -32.82 -0.12
C MET A 345 13.45 -33.02 0.69
N LEU A 346 12.62 -31.98 0.85
CA LEU A 346 11.33 -32.12 1.54
C LEU A 346 10.39 -33.06 0.80
N VAL A 347 10.27 -32.89 -0.53
CA VAL A 347 9.40 -33.71 -1.37
C VAL A 347 9.86 -35.18 -1.34
N ALA A 348 11.17 -35.42 -1.48
CA ALA A 348 11.74 -36.76 -1.39
C ALA A 348 11.45 -37.40 -0.01
N ALA A 349 11.64 -36.66 1.08
CA ALA A 349 11.35 -37.17 2.43
C ALA A 349 9.87 -37.54 2.62
N ILE A 350 8.94 -36.74 2.09
CA ILE A 350 7.51 -37.03 2.12
C ILE A 350 7.19 -38.31 1.32
N ILE A 351 7.76 -38.46 0.12
CA ILE A 351 7.57 -39.65 -0.72
C ILE A 351 8.10 -40.90 0.00
N THR A 352 9.30 -40.85 0.57
CA THR A 352 9.88 -41.96 1.33
C THR A 352 9.03 -42.33 2.55
N LEU A 353 8.51 -41.33 3.27
CA LEU A 353 7.63 -41.56 4.41
C LEU A 353 6.31 -42.24 3.99
N ILE A 354 5.69 -41.78 2.91
CA ILE A 354 4.47 -42.39 2.37
C ILE A 354 4.74 -43.83 1.94
N ALA A 355 5.83 -44.09 1.22
CA ALA A 355 6.21 -45.43 0.79
C ALA A 355 6.45 -46.38 1.99
N ALA A 356 7.12 -45.89 3.04
CA ALA A 356 7.33 -46.66 4.27
C ALA A 356 6.00 -46.97 4.99
N LEU A 357 5.08 -46.00 5.07
CA LEU A 357 3.76 -46.21 5.66
C LEU A 357 2.94 -47.23 4.85
N MET A 358 2.99 -47.17 3.52
CA MET A 358 2.33 -48.16 2.67
C MET A 358 2.87 -49.57 2.87
N LEU A 359 4.18 -49.73 3.13
CA LEU A 359 4.79 -51.04 3.41
C LEU A 359 4.50 -51.58 4.81
N ILE A 360 4.18 -50.70 5.77
CA ILE A 360 3.88 -51.09 7.16
C ILE A 360 2.40 -51.41 7.33
N PHE A 361 1.52 -50.69 6.63
CA PHE A 361 0.06 -50.76 6.79
C PHE A 361 -0.68 -51.36 5.59
N GLY A 362 0.00 -51.61 4.48
CA GLY A 362 -0.50 -52.36 3.33
C GLY A 362 0.20 -53.70 3.24
#